data_AF-A0A8J7CAL1-F1
#
_entry.id   AF-A0A8J7CAL1-F1
#
_cell.length_a   1.000
_cell.length_b   1.000
_cell.length_c   1.000
_cell.angle_alpha   90.00
_cell.angle_beta   90.00
_cell.angle_gamma   90.00
#
_symmetry.space_group_name_H-M   'P 1'
#
loop_
_entity.id
_entity.type
_entity.pdbx_description
1 polymer ?
#
loop_
_entity_poly.entity_id
_entity_poly.type
_entity_poly.pdbx_seq_one_letter_code
_entity_poly.pdbx_strand_id
1 'polypeptide(L)'
;MRAKHRPKVGIFGLTGCAGDQLQILNCEDDLLWLAEAVEIVDWVMVKSDNDSNCRLDFAFVEGVVATERDLETLKMVRARTTFLVAIGTCAVWGGLPAMRNDIPREVLEREIGGADLDFL
;
A
#
# COMPACT_ATOMS: atom_id res chain seq x y z
N MET A 1 14.03 30.75 -13.87
CA MET A 1 14.14 29.37 -13.34
C MET A 1 12.73 28.88 -13.10
N ARG A 2 12.26 27.81 -13.78
CA ARG A 2 10.95 27.21 -13.46
C ARG A 2 11.04 26.67 -12.04
N ALA A 3 10.10 27.05 -11.17
CA ALA A 3 9.91 26.36 -9.90
C ALA A 3 9.79 24.86 -10.23
N LYS A 4 10.70 24.04 -9.71
CA LYS A 4 10.75 22.61 -9.99
C LYS A 4 9.51 22.01 -9.34
N HIS A 5 8.47 21.77 -10.13
CA HIS A 5 7.26 21.10 -9.65
C HIS A 5 7.68 19.74 -9.09
N ARG A 6 7.56 19.58 -7.77
CA ARG A 6 7.82 18.32 -7.08
C ARG A 6 6.61 17.43 -7.33
N PRO A 7 6.79 16.23 -7.91
CA PRO A 7 5.69 15.31 -8.13
C PRO A 7 5.01 14.96 -6.81
N LYS A 8 3.68 14.89 -6.83
CA LYS A 8 2.86 14.48 -5.70
C LYS A 8 2.78 12.97 -5.63
N VAL A 9 3.20 12.41 -4.51
CA VAL A 9 3.35 10.97 -4.31
C VAL A 9 2.48 10.50 -3.16
N GLY A 10 1.81 9.36 -3.36
CA GLY A 10 1.20 8.58 -2.29
C GLY A 10 1.77 7.16 -2.23
N ILE A 11 1.81 6.59 -1.03
CA ILE A 11 2.29 5.23 -0.76
C ILE A 11 1.23 4.52 0.10
N PHE A 12 0.73 3.40 -0.41
CA PHE A 12 -0.42 2.70 0.15
C PHE A 12 -0.09 1.22 0.39
N GLY A 13 -0.55 0.70 1.53
CA GLY A 13 -0.49 -0.73 1.84
C GLY A 13 -1.87 -1.37 1.74
N LEU A 14 -1.94 -2.51 1.06
CA LEU A 14 -3.07 -3.44 1.14
C LEU A 14 -2.74 -4.57 2.13
N THR A 15 -3.34 -5.75 1.97
CA THR A 15 -2.96 -6.93 2.75
C THR A 15 -1.51 -7.32 2.45
N GLY A 16 -0.61 -7.18 3.43
CA GLY A 16 0.82 -7.43 3.28
C GLY A 16 1.55 -7.32 4.62
N CYS A 17 2.89 -7.35 4.57
CA CYS A 17 3.73 -7.30 5.78
C CYS A 17 4.26 -5.90 6.12
N ALA A 18 3.89 -4.86 5.38
CA ALA A 18 4.44 -3.50 5.52
C ALA A 18 5.94 -3.37 5.13
N GLY A 19 6.53 -4.42 4.58
CA GLY A 19 7.98 -4.55 4.40
C GLY A 19 8.55 -3.65 3.30
N ASP A 20 7.85 -3.46 2.18
CA ASP A 20 8.35 -2.62 1.08
C ASP A 20 8.32 -1.15 1.50
N GLN A 21 7.27 -0.73 2.20
CA GLN A 21 7.19 0.61 2.80
C GLN A 21 8.28 0.85 3.86
N LEU A 22 8.50 -0.12 4.76
CA LEU A 22 9.56 -0.03 5.76
C LEU A 22 10.94 0.03 5.11
N GLN A 23 11.14 -0.66 3.98
CA GLN A 23 12.41 -0.62 3.27
C GLN A 23 12.70 0.75 2.66
N ILE A 24 11.66 1.49 2.23
CA ILE A 24 11.83 2.90 1.83
C ILE A 24 12.31 3.72 3.03
N LEU A 25 11.77 3.48 4.23
CA LEU A 25 12.21 4.16 5.46
C LEU A 25 13.62 3.78 5.91
N ASN A 26 14.09 2.59 5.56
CA ASN A 26 15.46 2.17 5.84
C ASN A 26 16.50 2.81 4.90
N CYS A 27 16.08 3.56 3.88
CA CYS A 27 16.98 4.34 3.01
C CYS A 27 17.49 5.62 3.69
N GLU A 28 17.85 5.56 4.98
CA GLU A 28 18.23 6.65 5.90
C GLU A 28 18.70 7.95 5.22
N ASP A 29 19.96 8.01 4.77
CA ASP A 29 20.56 9.23 4.20
C ASP A 29 19.86 9.69 2.90
N ASP A 30 19.29 8.75 2.14
CA ASP A 30 18.57 9.02 0.90
C ASP A 30 17.14 9.54 1.14
N LEU A 31 16.57 9.38 2.36
CA LEU A 31 15.24 9.86 2.69
C LEU A 31 15.15 11.39 2.61
N LEU A 32 16.20 12.11 3.01
CA LEU A 32 16.25 13.56 2.92
C LEU A 32 16.19 14.01 1.46
N TRP A 33 16.97 13.35 0.60
CA TRP A 33 16.95 13.61 -0.83
C TRP A 33 15.57 13.31 -1.44
N LEU A 34 14.93 12.20 -1.04
CA LEU A 34 13.59 11.84 -1.48
C LEU A 34 12.57 12.91 -1.07
N ALA A 35 12.65 13.38 0.19
CA ALA A 35 11.80 14.43 0.73
C ALA A 35 12.01 15.79 0.04
N GLU A 36 13.16 16.04 -0.59
CA GLU A 36 13.38 17.22 -1.45
C GLU A 36 12.88 17.00 -2.88
N ALA A 37 12.91 15.77 -3.38
CA ALA A 37 12.57 15.41 -4.75
C ALA A 37 11.05 15.34 -5.01
N VAL A 38 10.26 14.85 -4.03
CA VAL A 38 8.81 14.61 -4.19
C VAL A 38 8.01 15.18 -3.04
N GLU A 39 6.76 15.56 -3.29
CA GLU A 39 5.80 15.96 -2.27
C GLU A 39 5.05 14.70 -1.77
N ILE A 40 5.29 14.27 -0.52
CA ILE A 40 4.62 13.13 0.08
C ILE A 40 3.25 13.57 0.61
N VAL A 41 2.21 13.23 -0.14
CA VAL A 41 0.84 13.69 0.11
C VAL A 41 0.09 12.73 1.04
N ASP A 42 0.19 11.43 0.75
CA ASP A 42 -0.56 10.39 1.46
C ASP A 42 0.31 9.16 1.72
N TRP A 43 0.76 9.02 2.96
CA TRP A 43 1.55 7.89 3.43
C TRP A 43 1.36 7.70 4.94
N VAL A 44 0.37 6.88 5.29
CA VAL A 44 -0.07 6.64 6.68
C VAL A 44 1.01 6.08 7.61
N MET A 45 2.04 5.43 7.06
CA MET A 45 3.16 4.90 7.85
C MET A 45 4.05 6.03 8.42
N VAL A 46 4.11 7.18 7.76
CA VAL A 46 5.12 8.23 8.05
C VAL A 46 4.50 9.51 8.58
N LYS A 47 3.23 9.80 8.24
CA LYS A 47 2.57 11.05 8.63
C LYS A 47 1.09 10.86 8.92
N SER A 48 0.55 11.71 9.79
CA SER A 48 -0.87 11.74 10.16
C SER A 48 -1.71 12.66 9.26
N ASP A 49 -1.13 13.76 8.78
CA ASP A 49 -1.80 14.76 7.93
C ASP A 49 -1.86 14.32 6.45
N ASN A 50 -2.66 13.30 6.16
CA ASN A 50 -2.81 12.76 4.79
C ASN A 50 -3.97 13.40 4.05
N ASP A 51 -3.74 13.76 2.77
CA ASP A 51 -4.79 14.29 1.89
C ASP A 51 -5.26 13.21 0.90
N SER A 52 -6.39 12.59 1.23
CA SER A 52 -7.06 11.58 0.41
C SER A 52 -7.77 12.15 -0.82
N ASN A 53 -8.00 13.47 -0.87
CA ASN A 53 -8.69 14.15 -1.98
C ASN A 53 -7.72 14.71 -3.02
N CYS A 54 -6.43 14.84 -2.68
CA CYS A 54 -5.42 15.32 -3.61
C CYS A 54 -5.22 14.36 -4.79
N ARG A 55 -5.07 14.92 -5.99
CA ARG A 55 -4.63 14.16 -7.17
C ARG A 55 -3.13 13.87 -7.07
N LEU A 56 -2.75 12.64 -7.37
CA LEU A 56 -1.37 12.14 -7.30
C LEU A 56 -0.76 12.01 -8.70
N ASP A 57 0.51 12.34 -8.82
CA ASP A 57 1.30 12.04 -10.01
C ASP A 57 1.69 10.56 -10.02
N PHE A 58 2.17 10.07 -8.87
CA PHE A 58 2.52 8.68 -8.65
C PHE A 58 1.87 8.14 -7.38
N ALA A 59 1.37 6.91 -7.45
CA ALA A 59 0.92 6.15 -6.31
C ALA A 59 1.63 4.79 -6.30
N PHE A 60 2.35 4.51 -5.23
CA PHE A 60 2.97 3.21 -4.99
C PHE A 60 2.03 2.37 -4.12
N VAL A 61 1.76 1.14 -4.53
CA VAL A 61 0.90 0.22 -3.80
C VAL A 61 1.67 -1.06 -3.50
N GLU A 62 1.80 -1.38 -2.22
CA GLU A 62 2.31 -2.66 -1.74
C GLU A 62 1.15 -3.59 -1.32
N GLY A 63 1.42 -4.89 -1.27
CA GLY A 63 0.47 -5.88 -0.76
C GLY A 63 -0.52 -6.38 -1.81
N VAL A 64 -1.37 -7.31 -1.39
CA VAL A 64 -2.36 -7.97 -2.24
C VAL A 64 -3.78 -7.48 -1.97
N VAL A 65 -4.63 -7.59 -2.99
CA VAL A 65 -6.08 -7.49 -2.82
C VAL A 65 -6.59 -8.82 -2.26
N ALA A 66 -6.70 -8.92 -0.93
CA ALA A 66 -7.22 -10.12 -0.26
C ALA A 66 -8.64 -9.93 0.29
N THR A 67 -9.07 -8.69 0.43
CA THR A 67 -10.38 -8.30 0.99
C THR A 67 -11.09 -7.28 0.09
N GLU A 68 -12.40 -7.10 0.28
CA GLU A 68 -13.14 -6.05 -0.44
C GLU A 68 -12.61 -4.65 -0.07
N ARG A 69 -12.20 -4.45 1.19
CA ARG A 69 -11.55 -3.20 1.63
C ARG A 69 -10.28 -2.91 0.84
N ASP A 70 -9.47 -3.92 0.54
CA ASP A 70 -8.28 -3.74 -0.29
C ASP A 70 -8.67 -3.32 -1.72
N LEU A 71 -9.72 -3.93 -2.28
CA LEU A 71 -10.22 -3.63 -3.62
C LEU A 71 -10.77 -2.19 -3.70
N GLU A 72 -11.57 -1.78 -2.72
CA GLU A 72 -12.08 -0.42 -2.59
C GLU A 72 -10.93 0.59 -2.47
N THR A 73 -9.96 0.31 -1.61
CA THR A 73 -8.76 1.13 -1.42
C THR A 73 -8.00 1.29 -2.74
N LEU A 74 -7.72 0.19 -3.44
CA LEU A 74 -7.00 0.22 -4.71
C LEU A 74 -7.76 1.00 -5.79
N LYS A 75 -9.09 0.84 -5.88
CA LYS A 75 -9.93 1.62 -6.80
C LYS A 75 -9.89 3.11 -6.49
N MET A 76 -9.97 3.51 -5.21
CA MET A 76 -9.85 4.91 -4.80
C MET A 76 -8.49 5.49 -5.18
N VAL A 77 -7.40 4.78 -4.90
CA VAL A 77 -6.04 5.19 -5.27
C VAL A 77 -5.90 5.33 -6.79
N ARG A 78 -6.39 4.34 -7.57
CA ARG A 78 -6.35 4.36 -9.03
C ARG A 78 -7.14 5.54 -9.62
N ALA A 79 -8.28 5.90 -9.03
CA ALA A 79 -9.13 6.98 -9.53
C ALA A 79 -8.47 8.37 -9.43
N ARG A 80 -7.56 8.57 -8.46
CA ARG A 80 -6.91 9.86 -8.23
C ARG A 80 -5.43 9.91 -8.61
N THR A 81 -4.87 8.87 -9.23
CA THR A 81 -3.46 8.83 -9.64
C THR A 81 -3.28 8.83 -11.15
N THR A 82 -2.24 9.51 -11.63
CA THR A 82 -1.79 9.42 -13.02
C THR A 82 -1.07 8.09 -13.26
N PHE A 83 -0.03 7.79 -12.46
CA PHE A 83 0.72 6.55 -12.52
C PHE A 83 0.50 5.71 -11.25
N LEU A 84 0.09 4.46 -11.43
CA LEU A 84 -0.04 3.48 -10.35
C LEU A 84 1.09 2.47 -10.49
N VAL A 85 1.88 2.30 -9.44
CA VAL A 85 3.06 1.42 -9.41
C VAL A 85 2.85 0.36 -8.34
N ALA A 86 2.85 -0.91 -8.75
CA ALA A 86 2.92 -2.02 -7.80
C ALA A 86 4.36 -2.15 -7.28
N ILE A 87 4.54 -2.17 -5.96
CA ILE A 87 5.84 -2.35 -5.32
C ILE A 87 5.84 -3.63 -4.48
N GLY A 88 6.94 -4.38 -4.59
CA GLY A 88 7.12 -5.63 -3.86
C GLY A 88 6.53 -6.86 -4.51
N THR A 89 7.05 -8.03 -4.12
CA THR A 89 6.63 -9.34 -4.63
C THR A 89 5.15 -9.62 -4.36
N CYS A 90 4.62 -9.15 -3.23
CA CYS A 90 3.21 -9.31 -2.91
C CYS A 90 2.31 -8.61 -3.94
N ALA A 91 2.58 -7.33 -4.25
CA ALA A 91 1.74 -6.58 -5.17
C ALA A 91 1.83 -7.08 -6.62
N VAL A 92 2.99 -7.60 -7.04
CA VAL A 92 3.22 -8.05 -8.42
C VAL A 92 2.78 -9.51 -8.63
N TRP A 93 3.05 -10.38 -7.67
CA TRP A 93 2.94 -11.83 -7.83
C TRP A 93 2.07 -12.53 -6.77
N GLY A 94 1.48 -11.79 -5.84
CA GLY A 94 0.69 -12.33 -4.73
C GLY A 94 1.51 -12.65 -3.48
N GLY A 95 2.78 -13.03 -3.62
CA GLY A 95 3.71 -13.26 -2.51
C GLY A 95 3.22 -14.31 -1.48
N LEU A 96 3.65 -14.16 -0.22
CA LEU A 96 3.26 -15.06 0.87
C LEU A 96 1.73 -15.18 1.03
N PRO A 97 0.92 -14.09 0.99
CA PRO A 97 -0.53 -14.19 1.10
C PRO A 97 -1.19 -15.11 0.06
N ALA A 98 -0.63 -15.21 -1.15
CA ALA A 98 -1.18 -16.04 -2.22
C ALA A 98 -0.93 -17.55 -2.04
N MET A 99 -0.04 -17.96 -1.13
CA MET A 99 0.22 -19.38 -0.86
C MET A 99 -1.00 -20.14 -0.34
N ARG A 100 -1.99 -19.42 0.21
CA ARG A 100 -3.24 -20.01 0.72
C ARG A 100 -4.34 -20.12 -0.34
N ASN A 101 -4.10 -19.71 -1.59
CA ASN A 101 -5.16 -19.62 -2.61
C ASN A 101 -5.83 -20.96 -2.92
N ASP A 102 -5.11 -22.07 -2.73
CA ASP A 102 -5.65 -23.42 -2.91
C ASP A 102 -6.40 -23.96 -1.68
N ILE A 103 -6.44 -23.18 -0.59
CA ILE A 103 -7.12 -23.53 0.65
C ILE A 103 -8.43 -22.72 0.74
N PRO A 104 -9.60 -23.38 0.80
CA PRO A 104 -10.87 -22.68 0.98
C PRO A 104 -10.86 -21.81 2.24
N ARG A 105 -11.45 -20.62 2.13
CA ARG A 105 -11.42 -19.62 3.21
C ARG A 105 -12.05 -20.16 4.50
N GLU A 106 -13.10 -20.96 4.38
CA GLU A 106 -13.83 -21.58 5.49
C GLU A 106 -12.94 -22.55 6.28
N VAL A 107 -12.00 -23.20 5.60
CA VAL A 107 -11.00 -24.06 6.26
C VAL A 107 -10.08 -23.18 7.11
N LEU A 108 -9.53 -22.11 6.54
CA LEU A 108 -8.65 -21.19 7.27
C LEU A 108 -9.35 -20.56 8.49
N GLU A 109 -10.59 -20.13 8.32
CA GLU A 109 -11.40 -19.54 9.40
C GLU A 109 -11.66 -20.54 10.52
N ARG A 110 -11.97 -21.80 10.19
CA ARG A 110 -12.13 -22.85 11.20
C ARG A 110 -10.84 -23.14 11.96
N GLU A 111 -9.70 -23.25 11.27
CA GLU A 111 -8.42 -23.57 11.91
C GLU A 111 -7.87 -22.42 12.78
N ILE A 112 -8.15 -21.16 12.43
CA ILE A 112 -7.65 -19.98 13.16
C ILE A 112 -8.64 -19.49 14.22
N GLY A 113 -9.94 -19.46 13.91
CA GLY A 113 -10.98 -18.89 14.78
C GLY A 113 -11.56 -19.85 15.82
N GLY A 114 -11.41 -21.17 15.64
CA GLY A 114 -12.21 -22.12 16.43
C GLY A 114 -13.72 -21.92 16.23
N ALA A 115 -14.55 -22.46 17.12
CA ALA A 115 -16.02 -22.43 16.99
C ALA A 115 -16.67 -21.06 17.26
N ASP A 116 -15.90 -20.02 17.60
CA ASP A 116 -16.40 -18.67 17.87
C ASP A 116 -15.92 -17.71 16.77
N LEU A 117 -16.77 -17.55 15.76
CA LEU A 117 -16.56 -16.59 14.67
C LEU A 117 -17.06 -15.17 15.02
N ASP A 118 -17.57 -14.95 16.23
CA ASP A 118 -18.17 -13.68 16.68
C ASP A 118 -17.15 -12.53 16.86
N PHE A 119 -15.86 -12.77 16.60
CA PHE A 119 -14.78 -11.78 16.75
C PHE A 119 -14.27 -11.18 15.43
N LEU A 120 -14.81 -11.61 14.28
CA LEU A 120 -14.50 -11.09 12.93
C LEU A 120 -15.73 -10.43 12.30
#